data_AF-A0A2E3HDI3-F1
#
_entry.id   AF-A0A2E3HDI3-F1
#
_cell.length_a   1.000
_cell.length_b   1.000
_cell.length_c   1.000
_cell.angle_alpha   90.00
_cell.angle_beta   90.00
_cell.angle_gamma   90.00
#
_symmetry.space_group_name_H-M   'P 1'
#
loop_
_entity.id
_entity.type
_entity.pdbx_description
1 polymer ?
#
loop_
_entity_poly.entity_id
_entity_poly.type
_entity_poly.pdbx_seq_one_letter_code
_entity_poly.pdbx_strand_id
1 'polypeptide(L)'
;LFPRTEFRLFFILPVQVWILGLLTFILEFALPALTGIYAVTTGKSSGNLVLGLYPVFSLSPYLIWALPRLLSYARQRNQVAARRTDFQRKALSPDEAFHHCEECGATDSSHPDRDFRVTEGDRELCSACLDESS
;
A
#
# COMPACT_ATOMS: atom_id res chain seq x y z
N LEU A 1 4.48 -1.98 0.34
CA LEU A 1 5.88 -1.91 0.83
C LEU A 1 6.71 -2.73 -0.15
N PHE A 2 7.78 -2.17 -0.72
CA PHE A 2 8.73 -2.97 -1.50
C PHE A 2 9.56 -3.81 -0.51
N PRO A 3 9.51 -5.15 -0.57
CA PRO A 3 10.37 -5.97 0.29
C PRO A 3 11.83 -5.65 -0.05
N ARG A 4 12.69 -5.51 0.98
CA ARG A 4 14.15 -5.39 0.81
C ARG A 4 14.69 -6.74 0.33
N THR A 5 14.48 -7.01 -0.94
CA THR A 5 15.05 -8.15 -1.64
C THR A 5 16.50 -7.83 -1.96
N GLU A 6 17.37 -8.81 -1.77
CA GLU A 6 18.79 -8.72 -2.06
C GLU A 6 19.11 -9.70 -3.18
N PHE A 7 19.75 -9.22 -4.24
CA PHE A 7 20.33 -10.07 -5.27
C PHE A 7 21.83 -10.16 -5.03
N ARG A 8 22.39 -11.37 -5.15
CA ARG A 8 23.83 -11.57 -5.09
C ARG A 8 24.42 -11.32 -6.46
N LEU A 9 24.94 -10.11 -6.69
CA LEU A 9 25.74 -9.80 -7.88
C LEU A 9 26.97 -10.72 -7.91
N PHE A 10 27.15 -11.40 -9.04
CA PHE A 10 28.22 -12.39 -9.24
C PHE A 10 28.29 -13.48 -8.16
N PHE A 11 27.15 -13.77 -7.51
CA PHE A 11 27.06 -14.68 -6.35
C PHE A 11 27.88 -14.28 -5.11
N ILE A 12 28.54 -13.12 -5.13
CA ILE A 12 29.47 -12.66 -4.08
C ILE A 12 28.93 -11.42 -3.37
N LEU A 13 28.44 -10.43 -4.11
CA LEU A 13 28.07 -9.13 -3.56
C LEU A 13 26.54 -9.04 -3.35
N PRO A 14 26.03 -9.03 -2.11
CA PRO A 14 24.61 -8.78 -1.87
C PRO A 14 24.30 -7.30 -2.13
N VAL A 15 23.49 -7.04 -3.16
CA VAL A 15 23.04 -5.69 -3.53
C VAL A 15 21.52 -5.62 -3.46
N GLN A 16 21.01 -4.55 -2.87
CA GLN A 16 19.58 -4.31 -2.79
C GLN A 16 19.00 -3.99 -4.17
N VAL A 17 17.85 -4.59 -4.51
CA VAL A 17 17.24 -4.46 -5.85
C VAL A 17 16.96 -3.00 -6.25
N TRP A 18 16.58 -2.15 -5.31
CA TRP A 18 16.28 -0.75 -5.60
C TRP A 18 17.52 0.03 -6.09
N ILE A 19 18.72 -0.33 -5.63
CA ILE A 19 19.98 0.30 -6.06
C ILE A 19 20.23 -0.03 -7.53
N LEU A 20 20.03 -1.30 -7.90
CA LEU A 20 20.17 -1.76 -9.29
C LEU A 20 19.14 -1.08 -10.19
N GLY A 21 17.89 -1.03 -9.75
CA GLY A 21 16.84 -0.32 -10.48
C GLY A 21 17.16 1.16 -10.69
N LEU A 22 17.69 1.83 -9.66
CA LEU A 22 18.07 3.24 -9.72
C LEU A 22 19.29 3.47 -10.62
N LEU A 23 20.32 2.62 -10.55
CA LEU A 23 21.49 2.71 -11.43
C LEU A 23 21.11 2.55 -12.90
N THR A 24 20.35 1.50 -13.22
CA THR A 24 19.88 1.25 -14.58
C THR A 24 19.02 2.41 -15.07
N PHE A 25 18.11 2.94 -14.24
CA PHE A 25 17.29 4.09 -14.59
C PHE A 25 18.14 5.33 -14.90
N ILE A 26 19.14 5.63 -14.07
CA ILE A 26 19.99 6.81 -14.25
C ILE A 26 20.84 6.69 -15.52
N LEU A 27 21.51 5.56 -15.72
CA LEU A 27 22.46 5.36 -16.81
C LEU A 27 21.76 5.27 -18.17
N GLU A 28 20.65 4.54 -18.26
CA GLU A 28 19.99 4.25 -19.54
C GLU A 28 18.90 5.26 -19.91
N PHE A 29 18.31 5.95 -18.92
CA PHE A 29 17.17 6.85 -19.17
C PHE A 29 17.46 8.30 -18.76
N ALA A 30 17.91 8.55 -17.53
CA ALA A 30 18.06 9.93 -17.03
C ALA A 30 19.20 10.70 -17.70
N LEU A 31 20.39 10.10 -17.82
CA LEU A 31 21.54 10.75 -18.46
C LEU A 31 21.31 11.01 -19.97
N PRO A 32 20.83 10.04 -20.78
CA PRO A 32 20.53 10.28 -22.18
C PRO A 32 19.47 11.37 -22.39
N ALA A 33 18.42 11.37 -21.56
CA ALA A 33 17.40 12.43 -21.60
C ALA A 33 18.00 13.81 -21.33
N LEU A 34 18.85 13.95 -20.30
CA LEU A 34 19.52 15.22 -19.99
C LEU A 34 20.46 15.68 -21.11
N THR A 35 21.27 14.77 -21.66
CA THR A 35 22.18 15.08 -22.78
C THR A 35 21.42 15.45 -24.04
N GLY A 36 20.31 14.78 -24.34
CA GLY A 36 19.46 15.09 -25.49
C GLY A 36 18.77 16.44 -25.34
N ILE A 37 18.23 16.76 -24.15
CA ILE A 37 17.65 18.08 -23.86
C ILE A 37 18.71 19.18 -24.01
N TYR A 38 19.91 18.99 -23.45
CA TYR A 38 21.01 19.95 -23.55
C TYR A 38 21.48 20.17 -25.00
N ALA A 39 21.53 19.11 -25.80
CA ALA A 39 21.92 19.21 -27.20
C ALA A 39 20.86 19.97 -28.04
N VAL A 40 19.57 19.76 -27.76
CA VAL A 40 18.47 20.50 -28.39
C VAL A 40 18.52 21.98 -28.06
N THR A 41 18.76 22.35 -26.80
CA THR A 41 18.76 23.76 -26.37
C THR A 41 19.99 24.54 -26.84
N THR A 42 21.10 23.86 -27.15
CA THR A 42 22.35 24.50 -27.60
C THR A 42 22.55 24.49 -29.12
N GLY A 43 21.59 23.94 -29.89
CA GLY A 43 21.62 23.95 -31.36
C GLY A 43 22.73 23.08 -31.98
N LYS A 44 23.37 22.21 -31.20
CA LYS A 44 24.44 21.30 -31.68
C LYS A 44 23.87 19.94 -32.10
N SER A 45 23.78 19.77 -33.42
CA SER A 45 23.61 18.50 -34.15
C SER A 45 22.25 17.78 -34.07
N SER A 46 21.73 17.44 -35.25
CA SER A 46 20.53 16.65 -35.51
C SER A 46 20.60 15.19 -35.02
N GLY A 47 21.79 14.65 -34.75
CA GLY A 47 21.96 13.28 -34.23
C GLY A 47 21.56 13.11 -32.76
N ASN A 48 21.61 14.19 -31.96
CA ASN A 48 21.38 14.13 -30.51
C ASN A 48 19.88 14.18 -30.12
N LEU A 49 19.01 14.56 -31.04
CA LEU A 49 17.55 14.53 -30.84
C LEU A 49 17.03 13.09 -30.66
N VAL A 50 17.59 12.16 -31.44
CA VAL A 50 17.23 10.73 -31.36
C VAL A 50 17.61 10.16 -29.99
N LEU A 51 18.78 10.55 -29.45
CA LEU A 51 19.22 10.17 -28.10
C LEU A 51 18.31 10.72 -27.00
N GLY A 52 17.84 11.96 -27.14
CA GLY A 52 16.94 12.57 -26.16
C GLY A 52 15.53 11.96 -26.14
N LEU A 53 15.06 11.50 -27.30
CA LEU A 53 13.72 10.91 -27.44
C LEU A 53 13.71 9.38 -27.23
N TYR A 54 14.86 8.72 -27.31
CA TYR A 54 15.00 7.28 -27.09
C TYR A 54 14.33 6.77 -25.80
N PRO A 55 14.52 7.41 -24.61
CA PRO A 55 13.86 7.00 -23.37
C PRO A 55 12.33 7.02 -23.48
N VAL A 56 11.79 8.03 -24.17
CA VAL A 56 10.35 8.23 -24.34
C VAL A 56 9.77 7.15 -25.23
N PHE A 57 10.42 6.87 -26.37
CA PHE A 57 9.96 5.83 -27.30
C PHE A 57 10.08 4.43 -26.70
N SER A 58 11.20 4.12 -26.02
CA SER A 58 11.45 2.83 -25.39
C SER A 58 10.42 2.53 -24.28
N LEU A 59 10.08 3.52 -23.46
CA LEU A 59 9.11 3.36 -22.38
C LEU A 59 7.66 3.49 -22.84
N SER A 60 7.38 4.02 -24.03
CA SER A 60 6.02 4.31 -24.50
C SER A 60 5.04 3.13 -24.39
N PRO A 61 5.38 1.88 -24.78
CA PRO A 61 4.43 0.77 -24.72
C PRO A 61 4.06 0.45 -23.27
N TYR A 62 5.05 0.50 -22.37
CA TYR A 62 4.87 0.27 -20.94
C TYR A 62 4.09 1.40 -20.29
N LEU A 63 4.35 2.66 -20.65
CA LEU A 63 3.63 3.81 -20.11
C LEU A 63 2.16 3.79 -20.53
N ILE A 64 1.86 3.53 -21.80
CA ILE A 64 0.48 3.48 -22.30
C ILE A 64 -0.36 2.45 -21.52
N TRP A 65 0.23 1.28 -21.21
CA TRP A 65 -0.46 0.23 -20.47
C TRP A 65 -0.46 0.44 -18.95
N ALA A 66 0.67 0.81 -18.36
CA ALA A 66 0.85 0.85 -16.91
C ALA A 66 0.28 2.12 -16.26
N LEU A 67 0.42 3.27 -16.92
CA LEU A 67 0.04 4.57 -16.36
C LEU A 67 -1.45 4.65 -15.94
N PRO A 68 -2.44 4.25 -16.76
CA PRO A 68 -3.85 4.31 -16.33
C PRO A 68 -4.12 3.42 -15.10
N ARG A 69 -3.49 2.25 -15.03
CA ARG A 69 -3.65 1.30 -13.92
C ARG A 69 -2.97 1.78 -12.64
N LEU A 70 -1.80 2.42 -12.76
CA LEU A 70 -1.12 3.04 -11.62
C LEU A 70 -1.94 4.20 -11.04
N LEU A 71 -2.53 5.04 -11.90
CA LEU A 71 -3.40 6.13 -11.48
C LEU A 71 -4.68 5.63 -10.79
N SER A 72 -5.34 4.61 -11.35
CA SER A 72 -6.53 4.01 -10.72
C SER A 72 -6.19 3.38 -9.37
N TYR A 73 -5.08 2.66 -9.28
CA TYR A 73 -4.62 2.04 -8.05
C TYR A 73 -4.30 3.08 -6.96
N ALA A 74 -3.58 4.15 -7.31
CA ALA A 74 -3.29 5.24 -6.38
C ALA A 74 -4.56 5.91 -5.85
N ARG A 75 -5.54 6.17 -6.73
CA ARG A 75 -6.86 6.71 -6.33
C ARG A 75 -7.60 5.76 -5.40
N GLN A 76 -7.70 4.48 -5.76
CA GLN A 76 -8.35 3.47 -4.92
C GLN A 76 -7.69 3.36 -3.55
N ARG A 77 -6.35 3.34 -3.51
CA ARG A 77 -5.59 3.29 -2.25
C ARG A 77 -5.90 4.49 -1.36
N ASN A 78 -5.96 5.69 -1.92
CA ASN A 78 -6.33 6.90 -1.17
C ASN A 78 -7.77 6.86 -0.68
N GLN A 79 -8.71 6.38 -1.50
CA GLN A 79 -10.12 6.23 -1.10
C GLN A 79 -10.28 5.20 0.02
N VAL A 80 -9.60 4.05 -0.06
CA VAL A 80 -9.62 3.02 1.01
C VAL A 80 -9.00 3.57 2.29
N ALA A 81 -7.88 4.30 2.20
CA ALA A 81 -7.27 4.95 3.35
C ALA A 81 -8.23 5.94 4.02
N ALA A 82 -8.90 6.80 3.24
CA ALA A 82 -9.88 7.76 3.76
C ALA A 82 -11.09 7.06 4.41
N ARG A 83 -11.64 6.03 3.76
CA ARG A 83 -12.75 5.24 4.35
C ARG A 83 -12.35 4.56 5.66
N ARG A 84 -11.12 4.05 5.74
CA ARG A 84 -10.61 3.43 6.97
C ARG A 84 -10.47 4.46 8.09
N THR A 85 -9.97 5.66 7.80
CA THR A 85 -9.87 6.73 8.80
C THR A 85 -11.25 7.20 9.25
N ASP A 86 -12.21 7.31 8.34
CA ASP A 86 -13.58 7.71 8.69
C ASP A 86 -14.31 6.63 9.49
N PHE A 87 -14.13 5.36 9.14
CA PHE A 87 -14.65 4.24 9.92
C PHE A 87 -14.05 4.22 11.32
N GLN A 88 -12.74 4.35 11.46
CA GLN A 88 -12.10 4.40 12.78
C GLN A 88 -12.60 5.58 13.62
N ARG A 89 -12.82 6.76 13.01
CA ARG A 89 -13.38 7.93 13.70
C ARG A 89 -14.82 7.72 14.15
N LYS A 90 -15.63 7.00 13.37
CA LYS A 90 -17.05 6.73 13.68
C LYS A 90 -17.25 5.54 14.63
N ALA A 91 -16.41 4.51 14.52
CA ALA A 91 -16.42 3.33 15.39
C ALA A 91 -15.86 3.61 16.79
N LEU A 92 -15.46 4.85 17.09
CA LEU A 92 -15.08 5.33 18.41
C LEU A 92 -16.29 5.93 19.16
N SER A 93 -17.52 5.46 18.91
CA SER A 93 -18.62 5.64 19.87
C SER A 93 -18.36 4.65 21.02
N PRO A 94 -18.00 5.11 22.24
CA PRO A 94 -17.81 4.23 23.40
C PRO A 94 -19.10 3.52 23.84
N ASP A 95 -20.24 3.85 23.23
CA ASP A 95 -21.57 3.33 23.53
C ASP A 95 -22.00 2.17 22.61
N GLU A 96 -21.26 1.89 21.54
CA GLU A 96 -21.62 0.85 20.56
C GLU A 96 -20.75 -0.38 20.75
N ALA A 97 -20.89 -1.00 21.93
CA ALA A 97 -20.33 -2.32 22.19
C ALA A 97 -20.97 -3.34 21.25
N PHE A 98 -20.16 -4.21 20.62
CA PHE A 98 -20.69 -5.24 19.71
C PHE A 98 -21.42 -6.35 20.45
N HIS A 99 -21.07 -6.55 21.73
CA HIS A 99 -21.61 -7.60 22.57
C HIS A 99 -22.08 -7.03 23.91
N HIS A 100 -23.24 -7.49 24.36
CA HIS A 100 -23.82 -7.11 25.64
C HIS A 100 -24.36 -8.33 26.37
N CYS A 101 -23.86 -8.57 27.59
CA CYS A 101 -24.38 -9.63 28.44
C CYS A 101 -25.73 -9.22 29.03
N GLU A 102 -26.77 -10.00 28.75
CA GLU A 102 -28.13 -9.73 29.24
C GLU A 102 -28.26 -9.79 30.78
N GLU A 103 -27.35 -10.53 31.45
CA GLU A 103 -27.45 -10.81 32.89
C GLU A 103 -26.67 -9.82 33.76
N CYS A 104 -25.43 -9.48 33.39
CA CYS A 104 -24.59 -8.55 34.16
C CYS A 104 -24.39 -7.19 33.49
N GLY A 105 -24.90 -7.00 32.27
CA GLY A 105 -24.73 -5.76 31.49
C GLY A 105 -23.30 -5.51 31.02
N ALA A 106 -22.38 -6.46 31.18
CA ALA A 106 -21.00 -6.34 30.71
C ALA A 106 -20.96 -6.23 29.19
N THR A 107 -19.98 -5.51 28.67
CA THR A 107 -19.77 -5.26 27.25
C THR A 107 -18.33 -5.55 26.85
N ASP A 108 -18.09 -5.81 25.57
CA ASP A 108 -16.74 -6.00 25.01
C ASP A 108 -15.77 -4.85 25.33
N SER A 109 -16.32 -3.65 25.55
CA SER A 109 -15.59 -2.42 25.81
C SER A 109 -15.33 -2.21 27.30
N SER A 110 -16.22 -2.68 28.18
CA SER A 110 -16.03 -2.60 29.63
C SER A 110 -15.18 -3.74 30.19
N HIS A 111 -15.27 -4.93 29.59
CA HIS A 111 -14.57 -6.15 30.02
C HIS A 111 -14.00 -6.87 28.80
N PRO A 112 -12.90 -6.36 28.22
CA PRO A 112 -12.31 -6.87 26.97
C PRO A 112 -11.67 -8.25 27.12
N ASP A 113 -11.50 -8.72 28.35
CA ASP A 113 -10.97 -10.03 28.73
C ASP A 113 -12.03 -11.14 28.74
N ARG A 114 -13.33 -10.79 28.63
CA ARG A 114 -14.43 -11.76 28.66
C ARG A 114 -14.89 -12.10 27.24
N ASP A 115 -14.98 -13.40 26.95
CA ASP A 115 -15.65 -13.87 25.74
C ASP A 115 -17.17 -13.77 25.89
N PHE A 116 -17.87 -13.33 24.85
CA PHE A 116 -19.34 -13.28 24.77
C PHE A 116 -19.85 -14.36 23.82
N ARG A 117 -20.90 -15.10 24.19
CA ARG A 117 -21.51 -16.15 23.36
C ARG A 117 -23.03 -16.03 23.35
N VAL A 118 -23.62 -16.32 22.19
CA VAL A 118 -25.07 -16.42 22.00
C VAL A 118 -25.52 -17.83 22.38
N THR A 119 -26.50 -17.92 23.27
CA THR A 119 -27.12 -19.19 23.70
C THR A 119 -28.28 -19.60 22.79
N GLU A 120 -28.80 -20.82 22.94
CA GLU A 120 -29.95 -21.32 22.14
C GLU A 120 -31.22 -20.46 22.27
N GLY A 121 -31.33 -19.66 23.34
CA GLY A 121 -32.43 -18.73 23.58
C GLY A 121 -32.24 -17.34 22.96
N ASP A 122 -31.27 -17.14 22.05
CA ASP A 122 -30.90 -15.83 21.47
C ASP A 122 -30.40 -14.81 22.50
N ARG A 123 -29.95 -15.29 23.67
CA ARG A 123 -29.37 -14.46 24.73
C ARG A 123 -27.87 -14.41 24.58
N GLU A 124 -27.28 -13.22 24.56
CA GLU A 124 -25.83 -13.03 24.70
C GLU A 124 -25.43 -13.06 26.17
N LEU A 125 -24.53 -13.97 26.51
CA LEU A 125 -23.94 -14.08 27.85
C LEU A 125 -22.43 -13.99 27.76
N CYS A 126 -21.81 -13.39 28.77
CA CYS A 126 -20.36 -13.43 28.92
C CYS A 126 -19.89 -14.75 29.55
N SER A 127 -18.64 -15.11 29.31
CA SER A 127 -17.99 -16.33 29.83
C SER A 127 -18.21 -16.55 31.33
N ALA A 128 -18.16 -15.49 32.13
CA ALA A 128 -18.42 -15.58 33.57
C ALA A 128 -19.86 -16.02 33.91
N CYS A 129 -20.89 -15.48 33.23
CA CYS A 129 -22.29 -15.85 33.45
C CYS A 129 -22.64 -17.22 32.82
N LEU A 130 -21.93 -17.59 31.75
CA LEU A 130 -22.03 -18.93 31.15
C LEU A 130 -21.52 -20.01 32.11
N ASP A 131 -20.40 -19.76 32.79
CA ASP A 131 -19.84 -20.72 33.75
C ASP A 131 -20.70 -20.87 35.03
N GLU A 132 -21.47 -19.84 35.40
CA GLU A 132 -22.41 -19.90 36.53
C GLU A 132 -23.75 -20.58 36.19
N SER A 133 -24.10 -20.68 34.91
CA SER A 133 -25.38 -21.25 34.44
C SER A 133 -25.28 -22.70 33.94
N SER A 134 -24.08 -23.29 33.93
CA SER A 134 -23.83 -24.71 33.63
C SER A 134 -23.93 -25.60 34.86
#